data_AF-A0A1I8N6C1-F1
#
_entry.id   AF-A0A1I8N6C1-F1
#
_cell.length_a   1.000
_cell.length_b   1.000
_cell.length_c   1.000
_cell.angle_alpha   90.00
_cell.angle_beta   90.00
_cell.angle_gamma   90.00
#
_symmetry.space_group_name_H-M   'P 1'
#
loop_
_entity.id
_entity.type
_entity.pdbx_description
1 polymer ?
#
loop_
_entity_poly.entity_id
_entity_poly.type
_entity_poly.pdbx_seq_one_letter_code
_entity_poly.pdbx_strand_id
1 'polypeptide(L)'
;MSVLLADIDATCAALGYSDGQRYQAEPDAIQGLKHLIWILRRDHDNHEYRRHLGHAKVLQTDLVYMLPEYVNDEEFADVLIRLLVILTNPTLLLYRDGPPKDNHGRKVFMELIDILQGYKSAFTRDKIWAALFGKLKTSLEVDWALRSEEQSLLIERILVLIRNVLQVPANPEAECRADNDASVHDQVIWALHQSGILDLVLFVISSPDEHQFHLHCLEILCLLYREQTAENLADASLQRSVSEKQRDEQELLAARRREKQRTSTKPPPGRHSRFGGTYVIRNLKSVSDRDIICHQPLERVTSIDFDREKQQQKRSFRHIREEAQVTRRSAFSVRLCLREYCIEVLRSAYNTLVRQVRRVLERNTGGTSHDDSYLLWAIRFFMEFNRLSDMKLELVSESLSVQCFHWVLTRMQH
;
A
#
# COMPACT_ATOMS: atom_id res chain seq x y z
N MET A 1 -25.95 16.70 13.61
CA MET A 1 -25.14 15.62 13.01
C MET A 1 -25.88 14.91 11.88
N SER A 2 -27.10 14.39 12.06
CA SER A 2 -27.87 13.73 10.98
C SER A 2 -28.16 14.58 9.73
N VAL A 3 -28.34 15.90 9.90
CA VAL A 3 -28.60 16.83 8.78
C VAL A 3 -27.41 16.87 7.80
N LEU A 4 -26.18 16.93 8.31
CA LEU A 4 -24.99 17.01 7.45
C LEU A 4 -24.71 15.71 6.68
N LEU A 5 -25.10 14.55 7.20
CA LEU A 5 -24.95 13.29 6.46
C LEU A 5 -25.91 13.24 5.26
N ALA A 6 -27.16 13.66 5.45
CA ALA A 6 -28.12 13.79 4.36
C ALA A 6 -27.66 14.84 3.33
N ASP A 7 -27.04 15.93 3.78
CA ASP A 7 -26.45 16.94 2.90
C ASP A 7 -25.26 16.37 2.09
N ILE A 8 -24.44 15.49 2.69
CA ILE A 8 -23.38 14.77 1.96
C ILE A 8 -24.01 13.88 0.88
N ASP A 9 -25.03 13.09 1.22
CA ASP A 9 -25.69 12.21 0.25
C ASP A 9 -26.30 13.00 -0.92
N ALA A 10 -27.00 14.09 -0.62
CA ALA A 10 -27.55 14.99 -1.64
C ALA A 10 -26.46 15.63 -2.49
N THR A 11 -25.37 16.08 -1.88
CA THR A 11 -24.21 16.66 -2.60
C THR A 11 -23.57 15.63 -3.53
N CYS A 12 -23.41 14.37 -3.06
CA CYS A 12 -22.80 13.30 -3.85
C CYS A 12 -23.70 12.88 -5.02
N ALA A 13 -25.02 12.77 -4.79
CA ALA A 13 -25.98 12.46 -5.85
C ALA A 13 -26.07 13.57 -6.92
N ALA A 14 -25.76 14.82 -6.55
CA ALA A 14 -25.74 15.96 -7.46
C ALA A 14 -24.38 16.19 -8.15
N LEU A 15 -23.41 15.29 -8.01
CA LEU A 15 -22.12 15.42 -8.68
C LEU A 15 -22.20 15.12 -10.18
N GLY A 16 -22.99 14.13 -10.57
CA GLY A 16 -23.02 13.64 -11.94
C GLY A 16 -23.35 12.16 -12.02
N TYR A 17 -23.14 11.60 -13.20
CA TYR A 17 -23.33 10.18 -13.47
C TYR A 17 -22.36 9.69 -14.55
N SER A 18 -22.10 8.38 -14.56
CA SER A 18 -21.38 7.74 -15.67
C SER A 18 -22.35 7.02 -16.59
N ASP A 19 -22.20 7.23 -17.89
CA ASP A 19 -22.92 6.48 -18.94
C ASP A 19 -22.20 5.17 -19.32
N GLY A 20 -21.14 4.80 -18.59
CA GLY A 20 -20.30 3.64 -18.84
C GLY A 20 -19.13 3.89 -19.79
N GLN A 21 -19.10 5.04 -20.50
CA GLN A 21 -17.96 5.44 -21.33
C GLN A 21 -17.27 6.71 -20.80
N ARG A 22 -18.07 7.70 -20.40
CA ARG A 22 -17.62 8.97 -19.85
C ARG A 22 -18.34 9.27 -18.54
N TYR A 23 -17.80 10.24 -17.81
CA TYR A 23 -18.47 10.82 -16.67
C TYR A 23 -19.05 12.17 -17.07
N GLN A 24 -20.33 12.37 -16.79
CA GLN A 24 -21.03 13.63 -17.05
C GLN A 24 -21.30 14.30 -15.71
N ALA A 25 -20.53 15.35 -15.42
CA ALA A 25 -20.74 16.17 -14.24
C ALA A 25 -21.97 17.07 -14.43
N GLU A 26 -22.76 17.22 -13.37
CA GLU A 26 -23.85 18.21 -13.32
C GLU A 26 -23.29 19.64 -13.32
N PRO A 27 -24.08 20.67 -13.74
CA PRO A 27 -23.61 22.05 -13.83
C PRO A 27 -22.99 22.61 -12.55
N ASP A 28 -23.51 22.20 -11.38
CA ASP A 28 -23.07 22.67 -10.06
C ASP A 28 -22.06 21.74 -9.38
N ALA A 29 -21.51 20.75 -10.10
CA ALA A 29 -20.60 19.75 -9.53
C ALA A 29 -19.39 20.39 -8.82
N ILE A 30 -18.81 21.47 -9.35
CA ILE A 30 -17.70 22.19 -8.72
C ILE A 30 -18.09 22.70 -7.32
N GLN A 31 -19.31 23.23 -7.16
CA GLN A 31 -19.80 23.67 -5.85
C GLN A 31 -20.00 22.49 -4.90
N GLY A 32 -20.48 21.36 -5.43
CA GLY A 32 -20.54 20.10 -4.69
C GLY A 32 -19.16 19.66 -4.18
N LEU A 33 -18.13 19.64 -5.05
CA LEU A 33 -16.76 19.30 -4.66
C LEU A 33 -16.19 20.27 -3.61
N LYS A 34 -16.41 21.58 -3.78
CA LYS A 34 -16.03 22.61 -2.78
C LYS A 34 -16.74 22.38 -1.45
N HIS A 35 -18.03 22.02 -1.48
CA HIS A 35 -18.81 21.73 -0.29
C HIS A 35 -18.29 20.48 0.44
N LEU A 36 -17.97 19.39 -0.28
CA LEU A 36 -17.37 18.19 0.32
C LEU A 36 -16.03 18.50 1.02
N ILE A 37 -15.17 19.32 0.40
CA ILE A 37 -13.93 19.79 1.03
C ILE A 37 -14.23 20.58 2.31
N TRP A 38 -15.22 21.47 2.26
CA TRP A 38 -15.65 22.28 3.40
C TRP A 38 -16.18 21.42 4.56
N ILE A 39 -16.93 20.35 4.26
CA ILE A 39 -17.44 19.40 5.25
C ILE A 39 -16.27 18.62 5.88
N LEU A 40 -15.36 18.07 5.06
CA LEU A 40 -14.23 17.27 5.54
C LEU A 40 -13.27 18.05 6.44
N ARG A 41 -13.16 19.37 6.28
CA ARG A 41 -12.39 20.24 7.20
C ARG A 41 -13.00 20.36 8.60
N ARG A 42 -14.28 20.00 8.75
CA ARG A 42 -15.03 20.03 10.02
C ARG A 42 -15.31 18.63 10.56
N ASP A 43 -14.66 17.62 9.99
CA ASP A 43 -14.85 16.25 10.44
C ASP A 43 -14.37 16.10 11.90
N HIS A 44 -15.16 15.40 12.69
CA HIS A 44 -14.90 15.23 14.13
C HIS A 44 -13.90 14.10 14.38
N ASP A 45 -13.56 13.86 15.65
CA ASP A 45 -12.55 12.87 16.08
C ASP A 45 -12.82 11.44 15.57
N ASN A 46 -14.09 11.10 15.30
CA ASN A 46 -14.50 9.79 14.77
C ASN A 46 -14.49 9.71 13.23
N HIS A 47 -14.06 10.77 12.55
CA HIS A 47 -14.00 10.90 11.09
C HIS A 47 -15.28 10.43 10.38
N GLU A 48 -16.44 10.81 10.92
CA GLU A 48 -17.74 10.32 10.49
C GLU A 48 -18.03 10.71 9.04
N TYR A 49 -17.71 11.94 8.63
CA TYR A 49 -17.97 12.40 7.26
C TYR A 49 -17.08 11.69 6.25
N ARG A 50 -15.79 11.50 6.59
CA ARG A 50 -14.87 10.72 5.76
C ARG A 50 -15.31 9.27 5.62
N ARG A 51 -15.76 8.63 6.70
CA ARG A 51 -16.25 7.26 6.67
C ARG A 51 -17.53 7.14 5.84
N HIS A 52 -18.45 8.09 6.00
CA HIS A 52 -19.69 8.14 5.23
C HIS A 52 -19.42 8.24 3.72
N LEU A 53 -18.52 9.13 3.30
CA LEU A 53 -18.07 9.23 1.91
C LEU A 53 -17.40 7.94 1.41
N GLY A 54 -16.63 7.28 2.27
CA GLY A 54 -16.00 6.00 1.95
C GLY A 54 -17.01 4.87 1.71
N HIS A 55 -18.06 4.80 2.54
CA HIS A 55 -19.16 3.83 2.37
C HIS A 55 -20.00 4.11 1.13
N ALA A 56 -20.24 5.38 0.83
CA ALA A 56 -20.90 5.81 -0.40
C ALA A 56 -20.06 5.55 -1.66
N LYS A 57 -18.76 5.25 -1.51
CA LYS A 57 -17.79 4.95 -2.59
C LYS A 57 -17.64 6.05 -3.63
N VAL A 58 -17.91 7.31 -3.24
CA VAL A 58 -17.94 8.48 -4.13
C VAL A 58 -16.61 8.66 -4.88
N LEU A 59 -15.49 8.38 -4.23
CA LEU A 59 -14.20 8.43 -4.91
C LEU A 59 -14.13 7.43 -6.05
N GLN A 60 -14.57 6.18 -5.82
CA GLN A 60 -14.49 5.08 -6.77
C GLN A 60 -15.55 5.14 -7.86
N THR A 61 -16.71 5.76 -7.61
CA THR A 61 -17.84 5.85 -8.55
C THR A 61 -17.86 7.13 -9.36
N ASP A 62 -17.33 8.23 -8.81
CA ASP A 62 -17.46 9.57 -9.39
C ASP A 62 -16.10 10.24 -9.59
N LEU A 63 -15.40 10.54 -8.48
CA LEU A 63 -14.26 11.48 -8.50
C LEU A 63 -13.11 11.02 -9.41
N VAL A 64 -12.79 9.73 -9.41
CA VAL A 64 -11.72 9.21 -10.28
C VAL A 64 -12.09 9.26 -11.76
N TYR A 65 -13.38 9.19 -12.11
CA TYR A 65 -13.83 9.28 -13.49
C TYR A 65 -13.99 10.71 -13.99
N MET A 66 -14.13 11.68 -13.08
CA MET A 66 -14.07 13.10 -13.44
C MET A 66 -12.67 13.52 -13.92
N LEU A 67 -11.60 12.86 -13.45
CA LEU A 67 -10.22 13.24 -13.79
C LEU A 67 -9.97 13.25 -15.31
N PRO A 68 -10.20 12.15 -16.08
CA PRO A 68 -9.97 12.17 -17.53
C PRO A 68 -10.80 13.21 -18.30
N GLU A 69 -12.00 13.53 -17.81
CA GLU A 69 -12.95 14.39 -18.53
C GLU A 69 -12.74 15.88 -18.21
N TYR A 70 -12.34 16.22 -16.98
CA TYR A 70 -12.35 17.60 -16.48
C TYR A 70 -10.99 18.13 -16.00
N VAL A 71 -9.89 17.36 -16.05
CA VAL A 71 -8.56 17.84 -15.58
C VAL A 71 -8.01 19.05 -16.36
N ASN A 72 -8.48 19.27 -17.58
CA ASN A 72 -8.07 20.40 -18.41
C ASN A 72 -8.78 21.71 -18.04
N ASP A 73 -9.86 21.64 -17.26
CA ASP A 73 -10.46 22.81 -16.62
C ASP A 73 -9.65 23.13 -15.35
N GLU A 74 -9.02 24.29 -15.30
CA GLU A 74 -8.13 24.69 -14.20
C GLU A 74 -8.86 24.74 -12.84
N GLU A 75 -10.06 25.31 -12.80
CA GLU A 75 -10.83 25.43 -11.57
C GLU A 75 -11.34 24.06 -11.10
N PHE A 76 -11.81 23.24 -12.05
CA PHE A 76 -12.27 21.90 -11.75
C PHE A 76 -11.12 21.02 -11.23
N ALA A 77 -9.98 21.05 -11.91
CA ALA A 77 -8.79 20.28 -11.55
C ALA A 77 -8.27 20.63 -10.16
N ASP A 78 -8.19 21.93 -9.81
CA ASP A 78 -7.75 22.39 -8.49
C ASP A 78 -8.60 21.76 -7.37
N VAL A 79 -9.92 21.89 -7.50
CA VAL A 79 -10.87 21.44 -6.48
C VAL A 79 -10.92 19.91 -6.41
N LEU A 80 -10.96 19.23 -7.56
CA LEU A 80 -11.02 17.77 -7.64
C LEU A 80 -9.77 17.11 -7.08
N ILE A 81 -8.58 17.54 -7.51
CA ILE A 81 -7.30 17.00 -7.03
C ILE A 81 -7.16 17.27 -5.53
N ARG A 82 -7.55 18.46 -5.06
CA ARG A 82 -7.54 18.77 -3.62
C ARG A 82 -8.44 17.85 -2.82
N LEU A 83 -9.65 17.54 -3.30
CA LEU A 83 -10.55 16.59 -2.64
C LEU A 83 -9.96 15.17 -2.62
N LEU A 84 -9.38 14.71 -3.74
CA LEU A 84 -8.71 13.40 -3.81
C LEU A 84 -7.53 13.30 -2.84
N VAL A 85 -6.70 14.34 -2.74
CA VAL A 85 -5.61 14.40 -1.75
C VAL A 85 -6.17 14.29 -0.33
N ILE A 86 -7.21 15.07 0.00
CA ILE A 86 -7.84 15.01 1.33
C ILE A 86 -8.34 13.60 1.63
N LEU A 87 -9.09 12.97 0.72
CA LEU A 87 -9.68 11.65 0.91
C LEU A 87 -8.63 10.53 1.02
N THR A 88 -7.48 10.69 0.36
CA THR A 88 -6.39 9.69 0.34
C THR A 88 -5.33 9.90 1.42
N ASN A 89 -5.46 10.92 2.27
CA ASN A 89 -4.53 11.14 3.38
C ASN A 89 -4.33 9.85 4.23
N PRO A 90 -3.08 9.48 4.57
CA PRO A 90 -2.80 8.33 5.41
C PRO A 90 -3.56 8.42 6.72
N THR A 91 -4.21 7.32 7.12
CA THR A 91 -5.04 7.28 8.32
C THR A 91 -4.29 7.75 9.55
N LEU A 92 -3.00 7.42 9.68
CA LEU A 92 -2.18 7.86 10.81
C LEU A 92 -2.11 9.39 10.94
N LEU A 93 -2.09 10.14 9.84
CA LEU A 93 -2.06 11.61 9.86
C LEU A 93 -3.39 12.22 10.31
N LEU A 94 -4.48 11.44 10.33
CA LEU A 94 -5.74 11.88 10.90
C LEU A 94 -5.69 11.91 12.44
N TYR A 95 -4.79 11.13 13.05
CA TYR A 95 -4.61 11.02 14.50
C TYR A 95 -3.27 11.62 14.94
N ARG A 96 -3.30 12.88 15.40
CA ARG A 96 -2.09 13.65 15.78
C ARG A 96 -1.23 12.97 16.85
N ASP A 97 -1.87 12.27 17.79
CA ASP A 97 -1.20 11.60 18.92
C ASP A 97 -0.87 10.12 18.65
N GLY A 98 -0.92 9.71 17.38
CA GLY A 98 -0.74 8.32 16.96
C GLY A 98 -2.03 7.49 17.02
N PRO A 99 -1.95 6.18 16.75
CA PRO A 99 -3.13 5.35 16.58
C PRO A 99 -3.95 5.25 17.88
N PRO A 100 -5.29 5.19 17.77
CA PRO A 100 -6.16 5.15 18.94
C PRO A 100 -5.92 3.91 19.80
N LYS A 101 -6.04 4.08 21.12
CA LYS A 101 -5.77 3.02 22.11
C LYS A 101 -7.03 2.34 22.61
N ASP A 102 -8.17 3.00 22.52
CA ASP A 102 -9.46 2.47 22.92
C ASP A 102 -10.06 1.56 21.83
N ASN A 103 -11.00 0.71 22.22
CA ASN A 103 -11.59 -0.27 21.30
C ASN A 103 -12.45 0.37 20.21
N HIS A 104 -13.09 1.51 20.47
CA HIS A 104 -13.94 2.17 19.48
C HIS A 104 -13.09 2.86 18.42
N GLY A 105 -12.15 3.69 18.85
CA GLY A 105 -11.20 4.37 17.96
C GLY A 105 -10.41 3.38 17.10
N ARG A 106 -9.96 2.25 17.66
CA ARG A 106 -9.29 1.21 16.85
C ARG A 106 -10.17 0.64 15.73
N LYS A 107 -11.47 0.45 15.96
CA LYS A 107 -12.39 -0.01 14.92
C LYS A 107 -12.52 1.04 13.81
N VAL A 108 -12.70 2.30 14.19
CA VAL A 108 -12.76 3.43 13.24
C VAL A 108 -11.47 3.55 12.44
N PHE A 109 -10.31 3.38 13.09
CA PHE A 109 -9.00 3.41 12.44
C PHE A 109 -8.85 2.31 11.37
N MET A 110 -9.21 1.06 11.70
CA MET A 110 -9.16 -0.04 10.74
C MET A 110 -10.16 0.15 9.59
N GLU A 111 -11.37 0.63 9.89
CA GLU A 111 -12.38 0.95 8.88
C GLU A 111 -11.89 2.03 7.89
N LEU A 112 -11.19 3.05 8.37
CA LEU A 112 -10.57 4.06 7.50
C LEU A 112 -9.47 3.47 6.60
N ILE A 113 -8.68 2.52 7.12
CA ILE A 113 -7.69 1.79 6.30
C ILE A 113 -8.39 0.97 5.22
N ASP A 114 -9.46 0.25 5.55
CA ASP A 114 -10.24 -0.53 4.58
C ASP A 114 -10.82 0.37 3.47
N ILE A 115 -11.31 1.56 3.83
CA ILE A 115 -11.77 2.57 2.86
C ILE A 115 -10.61 3.01 1.94
N LEU A 116 -9.44 3.33 2.50
CA LEU A 116 -8.26 3.72 1.70
C LEU A 116 -7.81 2.60 0.74
N GLN A 117 -7.91 1.33 1.16
CA GLN A 117 -7.62 0.17 0.30
C GLN A 117 -8.61 0.10 -0.88
N GLY A 118 -9.88 0.40 -0.62
CA GLY A 118 -10.89 0.59 -1.65
C GLY A 118 -10.54 1.73 -2.62
N TYR A 119 -10.02 2.85 -2.11
CA TYR A 119 -9.56 3.96 -2.95
C TYR A 119 -8.36 3.57 -3.81
N LYS A 120 -7.32 2.94 -3.23
CA LYS A 120 -6.14 2.47 -3.99
C LYS A 120 -6.53 1.56 -5.15
N SER A 121 -7.52 0.68 -4.95
CA SER A 121 -8.03 -0.20 -6.00
C SER A 121 -8.63 0.57 -7.19
N ALA A 122 -9.25 1.73 -6.95
CA ALA A 122 -9.78 2.57 -8.03
C ALA A 122 -8.69 3.22 -8.90
N PHE A 123 -7.49 3.43 -8.34
CA PHE A 123 -6.32 3.96 -9.04
C PHE A 123 -5.51 2.92 -9.82
N THR A 124 -6.03 1.71 -10.01
CA THR A 124 -5.38 0.68 -10.86
C THR A 124 -5.52 0.96 -12.36
N ARG A 125 -6.30 1.97 -12.75
CA ARG A 125 -6.65 2.26 -14.15
C ARG A 125 -5.71 3.29 -14.76
N ASP A 126 -5.24 2.99 -15.96
CA ASP A 126 -4.30 3.79 -16.75
C ASP A 126 -4.81 5.21 -17.09
N LYS A 127 -6.08 5.34 -17.50
CA LYS A 127 -6.67 6.64 -17.92
C LYS A 127 -6.58 7.73 -16.85
N ILE A 128 -6.71 7.34 -15.58
CA ILE A 128 -6.63 8.27 -14.44
C ILE A 128 -5.23 8.88 -14.36
N TRP A 129 -4.21 8.03 -14.48
CA TRP A 129 -2.81 8.47 -14.45
C TRP A 129 -2.39 9.21 -15.72
N ALA A 130 -2.95 8.86 -16.88
CA ALA A 130 -2.72 9.60 -18.12
C ALA A 130 -3.22 11.05 -18.02
N ALA A 131 -4.38 11.26 -17.39
CA ALA A 131 -4.92 12.60 -17.12
C ALA A 131 -4.00 13.42 -16.19
N LEU A 132 -3.55 12.80 -15.09
CA LEU A 132 -2.61 13.43 -14.15
C LEU A 132 -1.23 13.69 -14.77
N PHE A 133 -0.74 12.77 -15.63
CA PHE A 133 0.49 12.95 -16.39
C PHE A 133 0.43 14.20 -17.27
N GLY A 134 -0.65 14.36 -18.06
CA GLY A 134 -0.82 15.52 -18.92
C GLY A 134 -0.75 16.83 -18.13
N LYS A 135 -1.49 16.90 -17.01
CA LYS A 135 -1.52 18.09 -16.16
C LYS A 135 -0.18 18.39 -15.49
N LEU A 136 0.46 17.37 -14.93
CA LEU A 136 1.76 17.48 -14.27
C LEU A 136 2.84 17.90 -15.28
N LYS A 137 2.85 17.31 -16.47
CA LYS A 137 3.76 17.64 -17.56
C LYS A 137 3.63 19.12 -17.95
N THR A 138 2.42 19.60 -18.23
CA THR A 138 2.21 21.01 -18.61
C THR A 138 2.64 21.98 -17.51
N SER A 139 2.49 21.59 -16.24
CA SER A 139 2.93 22.42 -15.10
C SER A 139 4.46 22.43 -14.95
N LEU A 140 5.13 21.31 -15.26
CA LEU A 140 6.60 21.18 -15.23
C LEU A 140 7.29 21.77 -16.47
N GLU A 141 6.58 21.95 -17.59
CA GLU A 141 7.09 22.65 -18.78
C GLU A 141 7.33 24.15 -18.53
N VAL A 142 6.66 24.72 -17.53
CA VAL A 142 6.93 26.10 -17.08
C VAL A 142 8.20 26.10 -16.23
N ASP A 143 9.14 26.96 -16.61
CA ASP A 143 10.39 27.17 -15.88
C ASP A 143 10.13 27.46 -14.40
N TRP A 144 10.94 26.85 -13.52
CA TRP A 144 10.74 26.89 -12.08
C TRP A 144 10.69 28.33 -11.52
N ALA A 145 11.44 29.26 -12.12
CA ALA A 145 11.51 30.65 -11.67
C ALA A 145 10.31 31.49 -12.13
N LEU A 146 9.59 31.03 -13.16
CA LEU A 146 8.41 31.70 -13.72
C LEU A 146 7.10 31.10 -13.21
N ARG A 147 7.16 29.95 -12.53
CA ARG A 147 6.00 29.22 -12.05
C ARG A 147 5.28 29.98 -10.94
N SER A 148 3.95 30.12 -11.04
CA SER A 148 3.15 30.73 -9.98
C SER A 148 3.09 29.84 -8.73
N GLU A 149 2.70 30.42 -7.59
CA GLU A 149 2.46 29.66 -6.37
C GLU A 149 1.35 28.62 -6.57
N GLU A 150 0.26 28.98 -7.27
CA GLU A 150 -0.84 28.06 -7.58
C GLU A 150 -0.39 26.87 -8.43
N GLN A 151 0.45 27.11 -9.46
CA GLN A 151 1.04 26.05 -10.28
C GLN A 151 1.96 25.14 -9.45
N SER A 152 2.75 25.71 -8.55
CA SER A 152 3.63 24.94 -7.65
C SER A 152 2.83 24.08 -6.68
N LEU A 153 1.76 24.63 -6.10
CA LEU A 153 0.83 23.90 -5.23
C LEU A 153 0.09 22.79 -5.98
N LEU A 154 -0.23 22.98 -7.26
CA LEU A 154 -0.84 21.94 -8.08
C LEU A 154 0.14 20.76 -8.29
N ILE A 155 1.40 21.03 -8.64
CA ILE A 155 2.44 20.00 -8.75
C ILE A 155 2.58 19.24 -7.43
N GLU A 156 2.69 19.97 -6.33
CA GLU A 156 2.79 19.38 -4.99
C GLU A 156 1.61 18.44 -4.71
N ARG A 157 0.36 18.88 -4.97
CA ARG A 157 -0.83 18.07 -4.74
C ARG A 157 -0.87 16.82 -5.60
N ILE A 158 -0.42 16.88 -6.86
CA ILE A 158 -0.34 15.69 -7.72
C ILE A 158 0.68 14.71 -7.15
N LEU A 159 1.86 15.17 -6.74
CA LEU A 159 2.88 14.31 -6.12
C LEU A 159 2.40 13.71 -4.78
N VAL A 160 1.73 14.50 -3.94
CA VAL A 160 1.12 14.02 -2.70
C VAL A 160 0.03 12.99 -2.97
N LEU A 161 -0.79 13.18 -4.02
CA LEU A 161 -1.80 12.18 -4.41
C LEU A 161 -1.14 10.85 -4.81
N ILE A 162 -0.09 10.89 -5.65
CA ILE A 162 0.68 9.70 -6.03
C ILE A 162 1.24 9.00 -4.78
N ARG A 163 1.88 9.78 -3.89
CA ARG A 163 2.44 9.28 -2.62
C ARG A 163 1.37 8.63 -1.76
N ASN A 164 0.25 9.31 -1.54
CA ASN A 164 -0.87 8.82 -0.74
C ASN A 164 -1.40 7.48 -1.25
N VAL A 165 -1.63 7.37 -2.57
CA VAL A 165 -2.11 6.13 -3.19
C VAL A 165 -1.10 4.98 -3.03
N LEU A 166 0.20 5.23 -3.21
CA LEU A 166 1.22 4.21 -3.03
C LEU A 166 1.36 3.77 -1.55
N GLN A 167 1.17 4.71 -0.62
CA GLN A 167 1.34 4.49 0.82
C GLN A 167 0.28 3.57 1.44
N VAL A 168 -0.94 3.54 0.89
CA VAL A 168 -2.02 2.69 1.42
C VAL A 168 -1.53 1.23 1.56
N PRO A 169 -1.64 0.64 2.76
CA PRO A 169 -1.12 -0.70 3.04
C PRO A 169 -1.88 -1.77 2.25
N ALA A 170 -1.17 -2.84 1.87
CA ALA A 170 -1.77 -3.99 1.20
C ALA A 170 -2.73 -4.74 2.14
N ASN A 171 -3.67 -5.48 1.57
CA ASN A 171 -4.53 -6.41 2.31
C ASN A 171 -4.41 -7.81 1.70
N PRO A 172 -3.39 -8.60 2.09
CA PRO A 172 -3.14 -9.90 1.49
C PRO A 172 -4.34 -10.87 1.60
N GLU A 173 -5.09 -10.78 2.70
CA GLU A 173 -6.28 -11.61 2.93
C GLU A 173 -7.42 -11.25 1.98
N ALA A 174 -7.67 -9.95 1.77
CA ALA A 174 -8.70 -9.49 0.83
C ALA A 174 -8.31 -9.71 -0.63
N GLU A 175 -7.02 -9.61 -0.97
CA GLU A 175 -6.55 -9.76 -2.34
C GLU A 175 -6.63 -11.22 -2.83
N CYS A 176 -6.45 -12.20 -1.94
CA CYS A 176 -6.50 -13.64 -2.28
C CYS A 176 -5.60 -14.03 -3.48
N ARG A 177 -4.48 -13.32 -3.67
CA ARG A 177 -3.55 -13.50 -4.79
C ARG A 177 -2.43 -14.48 -4.42
N ALA A 178 -2.03 -15.32 -5.37
CA ALA A 178 -0.84 -16.16 -5.24
C ALA A 178 0.45 -15.33 -5.45
N ASP A 179 1.60 -15.90 -5.08
CA ASP A 179 2.91 -15.34 -5.41
C ASP A 179 3.11 -15.24 -6.93
N ASN A 180 3.78 -14.17 -7.37
CA ASN A 180 3.97 -13.78 -8.79
C ASN A 180 2.71 -13.29 -9.54
N ASP A 181 1.52 -13.24 -8.92
CA ASP A 181 0.38 -12.50 -9.49
C ASP A 181 0.56 -10.98 -9.27
N ALA A 182 -0.17 -10.12 -9.96
CA ALA A 182 -0.09 -8.67 -9.73
C ALA A 182 -0.97 -8.28 -8.52
N SER A 183 -0.36 -7.78 -7.43
CA SER A 183 -1.11 -7.14 -6.33
C SER A 183 -1.80 -5.87 -6.81
N VAL A 184 -2.68 -5.31 -5.97
CA VAL A 184 -3.21 -3.96 -6.23
C VAL A 184 -2.07 -2.93 -6.29
N HIS A 185 -1.04 -3.09 -5.47
CA HIS A 185 0.14 -2.22 -5.51
C HIS A 185 0.92 -2.37 -6.82
N ASP A 186 1.17 -3.60 -7.28
CA ASP A 186 1.80 -3.89 -8.57
C ASP A 186 1.02 -3.26 -9.74
N GLN A 187 -0.32 -3.32 -9.71
CA GLN A 187 -1.18 -2.72 -10.73
C GLN A 187 -1.07 -1.19 -10.76
N VAL A 188 -0.98 -0.54 -9.58
CA VAL A 188 -0.74 0.91 -9.50
C VAL A 188 0.64 1.27 -10.05
N ILE A 189 1.69 0.53 -9.67
CA ILE A 189 3.05 0.73 -10.19
C ILE A 189 3.05 0.60 -11.72
N TRP A 190 2.41 -0.44 -12.24
CA TRP A 190 2.29 -0.67 -13.68
C TRP A 190 1.56 0.48 -14.37
N ALA A 191 0.46 0.99 -13.79
CA ALA A 191 -0.29 2.10 -14.36
C ALA A 191 0.51 3.41 -14.37
N LEU A 192 1.28 3.70 -13.30
CA LEU A 192 2.20 4.85 -13.23
C LEU A 192 3.31 4.78 -14.29
N HIS A 193 3.84 3.58 -14.52
CA HIS A 193 4.83 3.34 -15.56
C HIS A 193 4.24 3.56 -16.96
N GLN A 194 3.10 2.92 -17.27
CA GLN A 194 2.45 3.03 -18.58
C GLN A 194 2.00 4.45 -18.91
N SER A 195 1.64 5.25 -17.91
CA SER A 195 1.25 6.65 -18.12
C SER A 195 2.42 7.62 -18.27
N GLY A 196 3.67 7.19 -18.04
CA GLY A 196 4.85 8.06 -18.06
C GLY A 196 5.04 8.94 -16.81
N ILE A 197 4.29 8.71 -15.73
CA ILE A 197 4.46 9.49 -14.48
C ILE A 197 5.83 9.24 -13.86
N LEU A 198 6.33 8.00 -13.94
CA LEU A 198 7.65 7.67 -13.41
C LEU A 198 8.78 8.48 -14.09
N ASP A 199 8.62 8.81 -15.37
CA ASP A 199 9.57 9.65 -16.11
C ASP A 199 9.54 11.09 -15.61
N LEU A 200 8.35 11.63 -15.29
CA LEU A 200 8.22 12.96 -14.69
C LEU A 200 8.79 13.00 -13.27
N VAL A 201 8.59 11.95 -12.47
CA VAL A 201 9.23 11.82 -11.15
C VAL A 201 10.75 11.79 -11.30
N LEU A 202 11.27 11.02 -12.27
CA LEU A 202 12.71 10.96 -12.57
C LEU A 202 13.27 12.32 -13.00
N PHE A 203 12.54 13.06 -13.84
CA PHE A 203 12.87 14.42 -14.23
C PHE A 203 13.02 15.33 -13.00
N VAL A 204 12.01 15.34 -12.11
CA VAL A 204 12.01 16.18 -10.90
C VAL A 204 13.21 15.88 -9.99
N ILE A 205 13.50 14.60 -9.71
CA ILE A 205 14.63 14.22 -8.83
C ILE A 205 16.01 14.40 -9.46
N SER A 206 16.09 14.49 -10.79
CA SER A 206 17.33 14.74 -11.52
C SER A 206 17.70 16.22 -11.54
N SER A 207 16.70 17.11 -11.41
CA SER A 207 16.87 18.56 -11.50
C SER A 207 17.15 19.17 -10.12
N PRO A 208 18.25 19.92 -9.92
CA PRO A 208 18.48 20.62 -8.65
C PRO A 208 17.50 21.77 -8.40
N ASP A 209 16.85 22.28 -9.44
CA ASP A 209 15.96 23.45 -9.37
C ASP A 209 14.61 23.08 -8.73
N GLU A 210 14.16 21.84 -8.90
CA GLU A 210 12.89 21.34 -8.35
C GLU A 210 13.00 20.87 -6.88
N HIS A 211 13.96 21.43 -6.12
CA HIS A 211 14.29 21.08 -4.74
C HIS A 211 13.07 21.01 -3.78
N GLN A 212 12.05 21.86 -3.98
CA GLN A 212 10.83 21.88 -3.18
C GLN A 212 10.01 20.57 -3.27
N PHE A 213 10.18 19.79 -4.33
CA PHE A 213 9.44 18.54 -4.56
C PHE A 213 10.23 17.27 -4.19
N HIS A 214 11.51 17.40 -3.84
CA HIS A 214 12.39 16.23 -3.67
C HIS A 214 11.98 15.29 -2.53
N LEU A 215 11.43 15.82 -1.43
CA LEU A 215 10.92 14.98 -0.33
C LEU A 215 9.72 14.14 -0.79
N HIS A 216 8.79 14.74 -1.53
CA HIS A 216 7.65 14.03 -2.10
C HIS A 216 8.10 12.92 -3.06
N CYS A 217 9.02 13.24 -3.97
CA CYS A 217 9.54 12.24 -4.91
C CYS A 217 10.36 11.13 -4.23
N LEU A 218 11.10 11.46 -3.16
CA LEU A 218 11.80 10.45 -2.36
C LEU A 218 10.82 9.46 -1.70
N GLU A 219 9.75 9.97 -1.09
CA GLU A 219 8.70 9.12 -0.52
C GLU A 219 8.06 8.24 -1.60
N ILE A 220 7.74 8.81 -2.77
CA ILE A 220 7.24 8.05 -3.92
C ILE A 220 8.21 6.93 -4.29
N LEU A 221 9.52 7.22 -4.45
CA LEU A 221 10.52 6.20 -4.76
C LEU A 221 10.55 5.08 -3.71
N CYS A 222 10.60 5.42 -2.42
CA CYS A 222 10.60 4.42 -1.36
C CYS A 222 9.35 3.54 -1.41
N LEU A 223 8.19 4.16 -1.69
CA LEU A 223 6.92 3.46 -1.79
C LEU A 223 6.78 2.62 -3.06
N LEU A 224 7.42 2.96 -4.17
CA LEU A 224 7.49 2.11 -5.37
C LEU A 224 8.22 0.79 -5.09
N TYR A 225 9.22 0.84 -4.20
CA TYR A 225 10.08 -0.30 -3.89
C TYR A 225 9.77 -0.97 -2.55
N ARG A 226 8.70 -0.57 -1.84
CA ARG A 226 8.38 -1.06 -0.48
C ARG A 226 8.15 -2.57 -0.38
N GLU A 227 7.69 -3.20 -1.47
CA GLU A 227 7.45 -4.65 -1.56
C GLU A 227 8.63 -5.38 -2.26
N GLN A 228 9.75 -4.68 -2.50
CA GLN A 228 10.91 -5.22 -3.22
C GLN A 228 12.13 -5.35 -2.31
N THR A 229 12.95 -6.35 -2.60
CA THR A 229 14.33 -6.41 -2.09
C THR A 229 15.30 -6.07 -3.23
N ALA A 230 16.41 -5.42 -2.89
CA ALA A 230 17.45 -5.09 -3.86
C ALA A 230 17.98 -6.34 -4.56
N GLU A 231 18.13 -7.45 -3.82
CA GLU A 231 18.49 -8.78 -4.34
C GLU A 231 17.51 -9.29 -5.40
N ASN A 232 16.20 -9.28 -5.11
CA ASN A 232 15.20 -9.79 -6.03
C ASN A 232 15.11 -8.98 -7.33
N LEU A 233 15.36 -7.67 -7.27
CA LEU A 233 15.43 -6.81 -8.45
C LEU A 233 16.77 -6.92 -9.18
N ALA A 234 17.87 -7.14 -8.46
CA ALA A 234 19.19 -7.39 -9.05
C ALA A 234 19.16 -8.65 -9.94
N ASP A 235 18.50 -9.70 -9.45
CA ASP A 235 18.36 -10.99 -10.13
C ASP A 235 17.30 -11.00 -11.26
N ALA A 236 16.45 -9.98 -11.34
CA ALA A 236 15.42 -9.87 -12.36
C ALA A 236 16.01 -9.58 -13.76
N SER A 237 16.67 -10.57 -14.37
CA SER A 237 17.21 -10.47 -15.72
C SER A 237 16.11 -10.49 -16.80
N LEU A 238 16.44 -10.04 -18.03
CA LEU A 238 15.53 -9.92 -19.18
C LEU A 238 14.71 -11.20 -19.47
N GLN A 239 15.20 -12.37 -19.02
CA GLN A 239 14.51 -13.64 -19.10
C GLN A 239 14.47 -14.31 -17.73
N ARG A 240 13.29 -14.82 -17.35
CA ARG A 240 13.11 -15.62 -16.13
C ARG A 240 14.12 -16.77 -16.13
N SER A 241 15.02 -16.80 -15.14
CA SER A 241 16.14 -17.76 -15.13
C SER A 241 15.63 -19.20 -15.13
N VAL A 242 16.36 -20.11 -15.79
CA VAL A 242 16.02 -21.54 -15.80
C VAL A 242 15.95 -22.10 -14.37
N SER A 243 16.83 -21.62 -13.49
CA SER A 243 16.85 -21.97 -12.07
C SER A 243 15.62 -21.45 -11.31
N GLU A 244 15.11 -20.25 -11.65
CA GLU A 244 13.84 -19.75 -11.11
C GLU A 244 12.66 -20.62 -11.56
N LYS A 245 12.57 -20.92 -12.86
CA LYS A 245 11.49 -21.79 -13.38
C LYS A 245 11.49 -23.17 -12.70
N GLN A 246 12.67 -23.76 -12.54
CA GLN A 246 12.83 -25.05 -11.85
C GLN A 246 12.44 -24.98 -10.37
N ARG A 247 12.79 -23.89 -9.67
CA ARG A 247 12.38 -23.68 -8.27
C ARG A 247 10.86 -23.55 -8.13
N ASP A 248 10.24 -22.72 -8.97
CA ASP A 248 8.78 -22.52 -8.97
C ASP A 248 8.04 -23.85 -9.27
N GLU A 249 8.53 -24.65 -10.23
CA GLU A 249 7.98 -25.98 -10.54
C GLU A 249 8.12 -26.95 -9.35
N GLN A 250 9.27 -26.97 -8.68
CA GLN A 250 9.51 -27.82 -7.52
C GLN A 250 8.61 -27.43 -6.34
N GLU A 251 8.42 -26.13 -6.10
CA GLU A 251 7.54 -25.63 -5.05
C GLU A 251 6.07 -25.97 -5.33
N LEU A 252 5.63 -25.80 -6.58
CA LEU A 252 4.29 -26.22 -7.02
C LEU A 252 4.07 -27.72 -6.83
N LEU A 253 5.06 -28.54 -7.19
CA LEU A 253 5.00 -29.99 -6.98
C LEU A 253 4.95 -30.35 -5.49
N ALA A 254 5.72 -29.67 -4.65
CA ALA A 254 5.71 -29.87 -3.20
C ALA A 254 4.36 -29.48 -2.58
N ALA A 255 3.78 -28.34 -2.98
CA ALA A 255 2.45 -27.90 -2.55
C ALA A 255 1.38 -28.92 -2.94
N ARG A 256 1.39 -29.39 -4.20
CA ARG A 256 0.45 -30.39 -4.71
C ARG A 256 0.59 -31.74 -3.97
N ARG A 257 1.82 -32.13 -3.62
CA ARG A 257 2.07 -33.33 -2.80
C ARG A 257 1.50 -33.18 -1.39
N ARG A 258 1.69 -32.04 -0.74
CA ARG A 258 1.11 -31.73 0.59
C ARG A 258 -0.41 -31.76 0.55
N GLU A 259 -1.01 -31.17 -0.48
CA GLU A 259 -2.47 -31.18 -0.66
C GLU A 259 -2.99 -32.61 -0.83
N LYS A 260 -2.39 -33.40 -1.74
CA LYS A 260 -2.73 -34.82 -1.92
C LYS A 260 -2.58 -35.64 -0.64
N GLN A 261 -1.52 -35.42 0.14
CA GLN A 261 -1.35 -36.09 1.44
C GLN A 261 -2.44 -35.69 2.43
N ARG A 262 -2.86 -34.41 2.47
CA ARG A 262 -3.99 -33.97 3.31
C ARG A 262 -5.31 -34.61 2.90
N THR A 263 -5.52 -34.85 1.60
CA THR A 263 -6.71 -35.55 1.12
C THR A 263 -6.63 -37.06 1.36
N SER A 264 -5.45 -37.68 1.17
CA SER A 264 -5.29 -39.14 1.32
C SER A 264 -5.26 -39.62 2.77
N THR A 265 -4.81 -38.78 3.71
CA THR A 265 -4.77 -39.09 5.16
C THR A 265 -6.16 -39.06 5.81
N LYS A 266 -7.19 -38.59 5.11
CA LYS A 266 -8.58 -38.62 5.57
C LYS A 266 -9.39 -39.50 4.63
N PRO A 267 -9.31 -40.84 4.75
CA PRO A 267 -10.28 -41.69 4.06
C PRO A 267 -11.69 -41.21 4.43
N PRO A 268 -12.63 -41.14 3.46
CA PRO A 268 -14.00 -40.79 3.77
C PRO A 268 -14.49 -41.78 4.84
N PRO A 269 -15.04 -41.31 5.97
CA PRO A 269 -15.45 -42.20 7.02
C PRO A 269 -16.53 -43.12 6.44
N GLY A 270 -16.31 -44.44 6.47
CA GLY A 270 -17.26 -45.42 5.92
C GLY A 270 -18.62 -45.43 6.62
N ARG A 271 -18.79 -44.63 7.69
CA ARG A 271 -20.02 -44.42 8.47
C ARG A 271 -20.15 -42.95 8.86
N HIS A 272 -21.37 -42.46 9.03
CA HIS A 272 -21.62 -41.07 9.41
C HIS A 272 -21.02 -40.73 10.79
N SER A 273 -20.72 -39.46 11.03
CA SER A 273 -20.09 -38.97 12.27
C SER A 273 -20.83 -39.35 13.57
N ARG A 274 -22.15 -39.55 13.49
CA ARG A 274 -22.99 -39.99 14.63
C ARG A 274 -22.94 -41.49 14.94
N PHE A 275 -22.21 -42.30 14.16
CA PHE A 275 -22.05 -43.73 14.43
C PHE A 275 -20.94 -43.92 15.48
N GLY A 276 -21.27 -43.62 16.73
CA GLY A 276 -20.42 -43.90 17.88
C GLY A 276 -20.64 -45.32 18.37
N GLY A 277 -19.61 -46.17 18.33
CA GLY A 277 -19.66 -47.43 19.07
C GLY A 277 -19.65 -47.15 20.58
N THR A 278 -20.23 -48.06 21.37
CA THR A 278 -20.18 -47.99 22.83
C THR A 278 -19.14 -48.99 23.32
N TYR A 279 -18.09 -48.50 23.97
CA TYR A 279 -16.98 -49.30 24.45
C TYR A 279 -16.79 -49.12 25.95
N VAL A 280 -16.35 -50.18 26.63
CA VAL A 280 -15.98 -50.16 28.05
C VAL A 280 -14.46 -50.26 28.14
N ILE A 281 -13.80 -49.24 28.69
CA ILE A 281 -12.36 -49.25 28.90
C ILE A 281 -12.07 -49.89 30.25
N ARG A 282 -11.55 -51.12 30.21
CA ARG A 282 -11.14 -51.85 31.42
C ARG A 282 -9.91 -51.19 32.04
N ASN A 283 -9.83 -51.23 33.38
CA ASN A 283 -8.73 -50.68 34.18
C ASN A 283 -8.61 -49.14 34.17
N LEU A 284 -9.65 -48.44 33.70
CA LEU A 284 -9.74 -46.99 33.81
C LEU A 284 -11.04 -46.64 34.53
N LYS A 285 -10.92 -46.20 35.79
CA LYS A 285 -12.07 -45.94 36.66
C LYS A 285 -12.66 -44.55 36.44
N SER A 286 -13.98 -44.50 36.39
CA SER A 286 -14.78 -43.27 36.40
C SER A 286 -14.87 -42.71 37.83
N VAL A 287 -15.45 -41.52 37.97
CA VAL A 287 -15.78 -40.89 39.26
C VAL A 287 -16.66 -41.79 40.14
N SER A 288 -17.39 -42.74 39.53
CA SER A 288 -18.23 -43.73 40.22
C SER A 288 -17.53 -45.06 40.56
N ASP A 289 -16.20 -45.13 40.42
CA ASP A 289 -15.36 -46.31 40.67
C ASP A 289 -15.66 -47.54 39.78
N ARG A 290 -16.45 -47.32 38.72
CA ARG A 290 -16.74 -48.29 37.65
C ARG A 290 -15.89 -47.98 36.41
N ASP A 291 -15.68 -48.98 35.56
CA ASP A 291 -14.94 -48.79 34.31
C ASP A 291 -15.63 -47.76 33.40
N ILE A 292 -14.83 -46.93 32.72
CA ILE A 292 -15.34 -45.82 31.89
C ILE A 292 -16.01 -46.35 30.62
N ILE A 293 -17.17 -45.76 30.29
CA ILE A 293 -17.92 -46.03 29.06
C ILE A 293 -17.68 -44.88 28.09
N CYS A 294 -17.26 -45.19 26.86
CA CYS A 294 -17.03 -44.21 25.79
C CYS A 294 -17.94 -44.46 24.58
N HIS A 295 -18.55 -43.39 24.08
CA HIS A 295 -19.42 -43.40 22.89
C HIS A 295 -18.72 -42.76 21.69
N GLN A 296 -17.61 -43.36 21.24
CA GLN A 296 -16.77 -42.82 20.17
C GLN A 296 -16.25 -43.96 19.28
N PRO A 297 -15.79 -43.69 18.04
CA PRO A 297 -15.13 -44.69 17.21
C PRO A 297 -13.95 -45.34 17.92
N LEU A 298 -13.70 -46.63 17.65
CA LEU A 298 -12.67 -47.42 18.34
C LEU A 298 -11.28 -46.77 18.27
N GLU A 299 -10.91 -46.18 17.14
CA GLU A 299 -9.65 -45.44 16.95
C GLU A 299 -9.46 -44.27 17.95
N ARG A 300 -10.55 -43.60 18.32
CA ARG A 300 -10.53 -42.54 19.34
C ARG A 300 -10.48 -43.11 20.75
N VAL A 301 -11.16 -44.24 20.98
CA VAL A 301 -11.13 -44.96 22.27
C VAL A 301 -9.77 -45.59 22.53
N THR A 302 -9.01 -45.97 21.51
CA THR A 302 -7.62 -46.45 21.67
C THR A 302 -6.63 -45.29 21.92
N SER A 303 -6.97 -44.07 21.49
CA SER A 303 -6.18 -42.85 21.69
C SER A 303 -6.84 -41.94 22.72
N ILE A 304 -7.05 -42.46 23.93
CA ILE A 304 -7.70 -41.74 25.02
C ILE A 304 -6.87 -40.50 25.35
N ASP A 305 -7.45 -39.34 25.10
CA ASP A 305 -6.85 -38.04 25.37
C ASP A 305 -7.93 -37.15 26.00
N PHE A 306 -7.83 -36.99 27.32
CA PHE A 306 -8.77 -36.21 28.14
C PHE A 306 -8.59 -34.70 27.97
N ASP A 307 -7.54 -34.26 27.28
CA ASP A 307 -7.27 -32.85 27.04
C ASP A 307 -7.94 -32.33 25.77
N ARG A 308 -8.58 -33.20 24.98
CA ARG A 308 -9.27 -32.80 23.73
C ARG A 308 -10.48 -31.89 23.93
N GLU A 309 -11.15 -32.01 25.08
CA GLU A 309 -12.30 -31.16 25.42
C GLU A 309 -11.90 -29.94 26.26
N LYS A 310 -10.63 -29.82 26.67
CA LYS A 310 -10.14 -28.59 27.28
C LYS A 310 -10.20 -27.50 26.23
N GLN A 311 -11.04 -26.49 26.47
CA GLN A 311 -11.02 -25.27 25.67
C GLN A 311 -9.60 -24.71 25.70
N GLN A 312 -8.95 -24.65 24.54
CA GLN A 312 -7.64 -24.03 24.43
C GLN A 312 -7.72 -22.64 25.04
N GLN A 313 -6.87 -22.39 26.04
CA GLN A 313 -6.77 -21.08 26.65
C GLN A 313 -6.45 -20.09 25.52
N LYS A 314 -7.36 -19.13 25.26
CA LYS A 314 -7.17 -18.13 24.22
C LYS A 314 -5.82 -17.46 24.45
N ARG A 315 -4.86 -17.72 23.54
CA ARG A 315 -3.58 -17.04 23.57
C ARG A 315 -3.87 -15.54 23.47
N SER A 316 -3.29 -14.78 24.38
CA SER A 316 -3.40 -13.33 24.41
C SER A 316 -2.77 -12.76 23.12
N PHE A 317 -3.59 -12.28 22.19
CA PHE A 317 -3.12 -11.56 20.99
C PHE A 317 -2.57 -10.15 21.30
N ARG A 318 -2.13 -9.88 22.54
CA ARG A 318 -1.60 -8.57 22.93
C ARG A 318 -0.25 -8.24 22.29
N HIS A 319 0.44 -9.23 21.75
CA HIS A 319 1.51 -8.98 20.80
C HIS A 319 0.93 -9.11 19.41
N ILE A 320 0.44 -7.98 18.89
CA ILE A 320 0.45 -7.75 17.45
C ILE A 320 1.90 -8.00 17.06
N ARG A 321 2.18 -9.11 16.37
CA ARG A 321 3.43 -9.21 15.61
C ARG A 321 3.39 -7.99 14.70
N GLU A 322 4.35 -7.07 14.86
CA GLU A 322 4.68 -6.10 13.81
C GLU A 322 4.56 -6.86 12.50
N GLU A 323 3.64 -6.38 11.65
CA GLU A 323 3.15 -7.06 10.47
C GLU A 323 4.30 -7.85 9.85
N ALA A 324 4.19 -9.18 9.89
CA ALA A 324 5.20 -10.02 9.26
C ALA A 324 5.33 -9.47 7.85
N GLN A 325 6.52 -8.92 7.50
CA GLN A 325 6.79 -8.48 6.14
C GLN A 325 6.50 -9.68 5.27
N VAL A 326 5.32 -9.70 4.66
CA VAL A 326 4.98 -10.73 3.70
C VAL A 326 5.85 -10.36 2.52
N THR A 327 6.99 -11.02 2.42
CA THR A 327 7.91 -10.92 1.29
C THR A 327 7.24 -11.60 0.10
N ARG A 328 6.18 -10.98 -0.40
CA ARG A 328 5.47 -11.39 -1.61
C ARG A 328 6.33 -11.01 -2.79
N ARG A 329 6.44 -11.90 -3.77
CA ARG A 329 7.16 -11.60 -5.01
C ARG A 329 6.19 -11.01 -6.04
N SER A 330 6.46 -9.77 -6.46
CA SER A 330 5.69 -9.11 -7.53
C SER A 330 5.77 -9.87 -8.85
N ALA A 331 4.77 -9.62 -9.70
CA ALA A 331 4.75 -10.10 -11.08
C ALA A 331 6.06 -9.77 -11.81
N PHE A 332 6.53 -10.70 -12.67
CA PHE A 332 7.83 -10.57 -13.33
C PHE A 332 7.96 -9.29 -14.17
N SER A 333 6.91 -8.88 -14.89
CA SER A 333 6.88 -7.64 -15.67
C SER A 333 7.09 -6.39 -14.80
N VAL A 334 6.46 -6.35 -13.62
CA VAL A 334 6.62 -5.26 -12.66
C VAL A 334 8.04 -5.22 -12.10
N ARG A 335 8.62 -6.38 -11.77
CA ARG A 335 10.02 -6.45 -11.34
C ARG A 335 11.00 -5.98 -12.42
N LEU A 336 10.75 -6.31 -13.69
CA LEU A 336 11.58 -5.86 -14.81
C LEU A 336 11.50 -4.33 -14.98
N CYS A 337 10.28 -3.79 -14.98
CA CYS A 337 10.05 -2.34 -15.03
C CYS A 337 10.73 -1.61 -13.85
N LEU A 338 10.53 -2.09 -12.62
CA LEU A 338 11.17 -1.51 -11.43
C LEU A 338 12.70 -1.63 -11.47
N ARG A 339 13.25 -2.72 -12.02
CA ARG A 339 14.69 -2.86 -12.23
C ARG A 339 15.22 -1.82 -13.21
N GLU A 340 14.58 -1.67 -14.36
CA GLU A 340 14.96 -0.69 -15.38
C GLU A 340 14.91 0.73 -14.82
N TYR A 341 13.82 1.07 -14.11
CA TYR A 341 13.68 2.36 -13.45
C TYR A 341 14.74 2.58 -12.37
N CYS A 342 15.09 1.56 -11.58
CA CYS A 342 16.16 1.65 -10.58
C CYS A 342 17.52 1.97 -11.23
N ILE A 343 17.82 1.35 -12.37
CA ILE A 343 19.02 1.61 -13.16
C ILE A 343 19.04 3.07 -13.66
N GLU A 344 17.92 3.59 -14.13
CA GLU A 344 17.80 4.98 -14.58
C GLU A 344 17.95 5.99 -13.44
N VAL A 345 17.32 5.72 -12.29
CA VAL A 345 17.50 6.55 -11.08
C VAL A 345 18.99 6.61 -10.70
N LEU A 346 19.68 5.47 -10.65
CA LEU A 346 21.12 5.44 -10.34
C LEU A 346 21.97 6.21 -11.36
N ARG A 347 21.64 6.09 -12.66
CA ARG A 347 22.40 6.73 -13.74
C ARG A 347 22.21 8.25 -13.80
N SER A 348 21.00 8.73 -13.54
CA SER A 348 20.60 10.09 -13.91
C SER A 348 20.25 10.98 -12.72
N ALA A 349 19.90 10.41 -11.56
CA ALA A 349 19.28 11.20 -10.48
C ALA A 349 19.80 10.95 -9.07
N TYR A 350 20.28 9.74 -8.75
CA TYR A 350 20.54 9.32 -7.36
C TYR A 350 21.46 10.30 -6.60
N ASN A 351 22.60 10.67 -7.19
CA ASN A 351 23.52 11.60 -6.54
C ASN A 351 22.91 12.99 -6.33
N THR A 352 22.08 13.48 -7.27
CA THR A 352 21.36 14.76 -7.11
C THR A 352 20.33 14.63 -5.99
N LEU A 353 19.50 13.59 -6.03
CA LEU A 353 18.46 13.31 -5.04
C LEU A 353 19.04 13.28 -3.61
N VAL A 354 20.05 12.43 -3.36
CA VAL A 354 20.67 12.30 -2.03
C VAL A 354 21.24 13.64 -1.56
N ARG A 355 21.91 14.38 -2.45
CA ARG A 355 22.48 15.70 -2.12
C ARG A 355 21.41 16.71 -1.76
N GLN A 356 20.37 16.84 -2.57
CA GLN A 356 19.34 17.86 -2.37
C GLN A 356 18.48 17.55 -1.15
N VAL A 357 18.02 16.30 -1.00
CA VAL A 357 17.26 15.87 0.17
C VAL A 357 18.07 16.07 1.44
N ARG A 358 19.35 15.64 1.47
CA ARG A 358 20.22 15.82 2.63
C ARG A 358 20.32 17.30 3.02
N ARG A 359 20.52 18.19 2.05
CA ARG A 359 20.54 19.65 2.29
C ARG A 359 19.23 20.18 2.86
N VAL A 360 18.08 19.70 2.38
CA VAL A 360 16.76 20.08 2.91
C VAL A 360 16.60 19.63 4.36
N LEU A 361 16.95 18.37 4.66
CA LEU A 361 16.85 17.79 6.00
C LEU A 361 17.83 18.45 7.00
N GLU A 362 19.04 18.80 6.55
CA GLU A 362 20.03 19.52 7.36
C GLU A 362 19.55 20.94 7.70
N ARG A 363 18.96 21.68 6.74
CA ARG A 363 18.43 23.03 6.96
C ARG A 363 17.23 23.06 7.90
N ASN A 364 16.40 22.01 7.88
CA ASN A 364 15.16 21.94 8.64
C ASN A 364 15.30 21.27 10.01
N THR A 365 16.53 21.09 10.52
CA THR A 365 16.82 20.46 11.83
C THR A 365 16.15 21.13 13.04
N GLY A 366 15.63 22.36 12.90
CA GLY A 366 14.91 23.10 13.96
C GLY A 366 13.39 23.23 13.78
N GLY A 367 12.80 22.75 12.68
CA GLY A 367 11.36 22.73 12.40
C GLY A 367 10.80 21.31 12.37
N THR A 368 9.46 21.16 12.29
CA THR A 368 8.73 19.88 12.21
C THR A 368 9.58 18.73 11.68
N SER A 369 9.89 17.75 12.54
CA SER A 369 10.78 16.62 12.24
C SER A 369 10.38 15.94 10.94
N HIS A 370 11.06 16.27 9.84
CA HIS A 370 10.92 15.51 8.60
C HIS A 370 11.43 14.09 8.84
N ASP A 371 10.79 13.12 8.20
CA ASP A 371 11.11 11.72 8.39
C ASP A 371 12.38 11.35 7.60
N ASP A 372 13.52 11.43 8.27
CA ASP A 372 14.83 11.06 7.69
C ASP A 372 14.90 9.57 7.29
N SER A 373 13.95 8.74 7.75
CA SER A 373 13.95 7.30 7.48
C SER A 373 13.87 6.97 5.99
N TYR A 374 13.19 7.80 5.19
CA TYR A 374 13.12 7.62 3.74
C TYR A 374 14.48 7.78 3.06
N LEU A 375 15.28 8.78 3.46
CA LEU A 375 16.60 8.98 2.86
C LEU A 375 17.56 7.85 3.28
N LEU A 376 17.51 7.45 4.55
CA LEU A 376 18.29 6.32 5.05
C LEU A 376 17.93 5.01 4.34
N TRP A 377 16.63 4.76 4.15
CA TRP A 377 16.13 3.62 3.41
C TRP A 377 16.61 3.64 1.96
N ALA A 378 16.50 4.79 1.28
CA ALA A 378 16.94 4.94 -0.11
C ALA A 378 18.45 4.71 -0.27
N ILE A 379 19.28 5.30 0.60
CA ILE A 379 20.73 5.09 0.59
C ILE A 379 21.04 3.60 0.71
N ARG A 380 20.46 2.92 1.70
CA ARG A 380 20.64 1.47 1.87
C ARG A 380 20.25 0.71 0.61
N PHE A 381 19.02 0.91 0.14
CA PHE A 381 18.44 0.13 -0.96
C PHE A 381 19.21 0.31 -2.28
N PHE A 382 19.47 1.55 -2.69
CA PHE A 382 20.13 1.84 -3.96
C PHE A 382 21.62 1.48 -3.94
N MET A 383 22.32 1.63 -2.81
CA MET A 383 23.70 1.15 -2.69
C MET A 383 23.77 -0.39 -2.76
N GLU A 384 22.85 -1.07 -2.09
CA GLU A 384 22.74 -2.53 -2.13
C GLU A 384 22.46 -3.03 -3.55
N PHE A 385 21.49 -2.42 -4.24
CA PHE A 385 21.17 -2.75 -5.63
C PHE A 385 22.34 -2.46 -6.59
N ASN A 386 23.01 -1.32 -6.44
CA ASN A 386 24.17 -0.95 -7.26
C ASN A 386 25.30 -1.99 -7.13
N ARG A 387 25.58 -2.42 -5.89
CA ARG A 387 26.57 -3.47 -5.59
C ARG A 387 26.18 -4.82 -6.19
N LEU A 388 24.92 -5.23 -6.06
CA LEU A 388 24.44 -6.52 -6.56
C LEU A 388 24.32 -6.56 -8.08
N SER A 389 24.09 -5.43 -8.73
CA SER A 389 24.02 -5.30 -10.19
C SER A 389 25.36 -5.00 -10.86
N ASP A 390 26.47 -5.04 -10.10
CA ASP A 390 27.84 -4.76 -10.57
C ASP A 390 27.96 -3.42 -11.35
N MET A 391 27.28 -2.39 -10.84
CA MET A 391 27.25 -1.06 -11.45
C MET A 391 28.39 -0.17 -10.94
N LYS A 392 28.80 0.81 -11.75
CA LYS A 392 29.91 1.71 -11.44
C LYS A 392 29.70 2.43 -10.10
N LEU A 393 30.73 2.44 -9.27
CA LEU A 393 30.71 3.03 -7.93
C LEU A 393 30.44 4.54 -7.93
N GLU A 394 30.77 5.25 -9.02
CA GLU A 394 30.49 6.68 -9.23
C GLU A 394 29.00 7.03 -9.15
N LEU A 395 28.12 6.08 -9.52
CA LEU A 395 26.67 6.28 -9.52
C LEU A 395 26.11 6.48 -8.11
N VAL A 396 26.83 6.03 -7.08
CA VAL A 396 26.46 6.17 -5.67
C VAL A 396 27.49 6.99 -4.87
N SER A 397 28.27 7.82 -5.56
CA SER A 397 29.36 8.61 -4.96
C SER A 397 28.90 9.58 -3.87
N GLU A 398 27.69 10.16 -3.97
CA GLU A 398 27.17 11.07 -2.95
C GLU A 398 26.98 10.37 -1.59
N SER A 399 26.50 9.13 -1.58
CA SER A 399 26.37 8.31 -0.36
C SER A 399 27.68 7.78 0.19
N LEU A 400 28.76 7.81 -0.60
CA LEU A 400 30.10 7.40 -0.19
C LEU A 400 30.98 8.59 0.25
N SER A 401 30.41 9.79 0.27
CA SER A 401 31.11 10.98 0.73
C SER A 401 31.26 11.00 2.25
N VAL A 402 32.35 11.61 2.75
CA VAL A 402 32.57 11.82 4.20
C VAL A 402 31.41 12.58 4.83
N GLN A 403 30.83 13.54 4.09
CA GLN A 403 29.70 14.34 4.56
C GLN A 403 28.45 13.48 4.77
N CYS A 404 28.11 12.62 3.79
CA CYS A 404 26.97 11.72 3.94
C CYS A 404 27.21 10.70 5.06
N PHE A 405 28.42 10.15 5.17
CA PHE A 405 28.76 9.23 6.26
C PHE A 405 28.60 9.88 7.64
N HIS A 406 29.09 11.11 7.81
CA HIS A 406 28.91 11.87 9.05
C HIS A 406 27.44 12.18 9.35
N TRP A 407 26.66 12.51 8.32
CA TRP A 407 25.22 12.75 8.44
C TRP A 407 24.48 11.49 8.93
N VAL A 408 24.73 10.34 8.32
CA VAL A 408 24.14 9.04 8.73
C VAL A 408 24.55 8.70 10.16
N LEU A 409 25.83 8.83 10.50
CA LEU A 409 26.33 8.50 11.84
C LEU A 409 25.66 9.34 12.92
N THR A 410 25.54 10.65 12.69
CA THR A 410 24.88 11.58 13.62
C THR A 410 23.42 11.19 13.84
N ARG A 411 22.70 10.79 12.78
CA ARG A 411 21.30 10.37 12.87
C ARG A 411 21.08 8.98 13.49
N MET A 412 22.10 8.12 13.51
CA MET A 412 22.03 6.80 14.18
C MET A 412 22.39 6.86 15.66
N GLN A 413 23.14 7.87 16.09
CA GLN A 413 23.56 8.06 17.48
C GLN A 413 22.49 8.76 18.34
N HIS A 414 21.50 9.36 17.70
CA HIS A 414 20.31 9.96 18.29
C HIS A 414 19.09 9.12 17.96
#